data_AF-A0A839K2L9-F1
#
_entry.id   AF-A0A839K2L9-F1
#
_cell.length_a   1.000
_cell.length_b   1.000
_cell.length_c   1.000
_cell.angle_alpha   90.00
_cell.angle_beta   90.00
_cell.angle_gamma   90.00
#
_symmetry.space_group_name_H-M   'P 1'
#
loop_
_entity.id
_entity.type
_entity.pdbx_description
1 polymer ?
#
loop_
_entity_poly.entity_id
_entity_poly.type
_entity_poly.pdbx_seq_one_letter_code
_entity_poly.pdbx_strand_id
1 'polypeptide(L)'
;MKKVMRLVSVQLWALLGDMLSISNKQKKRPRLLCIVLLLFLALLGFVSFAYSFAIGSGLQLFHSLELLPAIMMTATSLVALFTTMLKIKGTVFGFRDYDMVMSLPVSTAGIVASRLLLLYSVNLIFTIVIMLPMMVAFGILAKPGAMFYLLGFVMLLFIPMLPIVIASVFGTVIAYITTKFRHSNFFSILFSLLLFIAIIVSPILLGNEGEKLVDISREMTNKVDRLYPLVRLYRSAMIEYDITAFALFLLISLFAFLIYSIIVKYIFKRVNTLIMTGKYRSNYRLGELKTYSPFKALFIKELKRYFSSTLYVLNTGFGMVILTLGAIAMGFVDIEKIIDVSQMGMPVGEFVPVFILFCIMMSSTSMASISLEGSNLWIVKSIPVSPITIYHSKIAVNLTILAPAVVDTIIIGLLLKLKWTLILIMLLVTIVSSIFIALYGLLMNLLLPNFKWNNEANVVKQSAASLVVVFSGMAVVGILAVLLMIFQSFTLTYIIYSVIMASADAFLYWLIHTYGTRRFYYLQY
;
A
#
# COMPACT_ATOMS: atom_id res chain seq x y z
N MET A 1 -16.34 -18.87 23.82
CA MET A 1 -14.96 -18.72 23.30
C MET A 1 -14.60 -19.70 22.16
N LYS A 2 -14.78 -21.02 22.28
CA LYS A 2 -14.43 -22.00 21.22
C LYS A 2 -14.99 -21.68 19.83
N LYS A 3 -16.26 -21.25 19.73
CA LYS A 3 -16.90 -20.84 18.46
C LYS A 3 -16.25 -19.60 17.82
N VAL A 4 -15.88 -18.61 18.63
CA VAL A 4 -15.23 -17.35 18.19
C VAL A 4 -13.82 -17.64 17.68
N MET A 5 -13.04 -18.44 18.41
CA MET A 5 -11.70 -18.84 17.98
C MET A 5 -11.72 -19.63 16.67
N ARG A 6 -12.71 -20.52 16.47
CA ARG A 6 -12.89 -21.21 15.20
C ARG A 6 -13.18 -20.24 14.05
N LEU A 7 -14.07 -19.25 14.25
CA LEU A 7 -14.34 -18.21 13.25
C LEU A 7 -13.08 -17.43 12.88
N VAL A 8 -12.31 -16.97 13.87
CA VAL A 8 -11.03 -16.27 13.63
C VAL A 8 -10.07 -17.16 12.86
N SER A 9 -9.91 -18.42 13.25
CA SER A 9 -9.02 -19.36 12.55
C SER A 9 -9.42 -19.56 11.10
N VAL A 10 -10.72 -19.75 10.81
CA VAL A 10 -11.21 -19.95 9.45
C VAL A 10 -10.94 -18.72 8.60
N GLN A 11 -11.15 -17.52 9.16
CA GLN A 11 -10.91 -16.28 8.44
C GLN A 11 -9.41 -16.01 8.22
N LEU A 12 -8.54 -16.34 9.18
CA LEU A 12 -7.09 -16.27 9.00
C LEU A 12 -6.59 -17.27 7.95
N TRP A 13 -7.10 -18.51 7.98
CA TRP A 13 -6.81 -19.51 6.96
C TRP A 13 -7.32 -19.10 5.58
N ALA A 14 -8.46 -18.43 5.49
CA ALA A 14 -8.96 -17.87 4.24
C ALA A 14 -8.05 -16.75 3.72
N LEU A 15 -7.62 -15.81 4.58
CA LEU A 15 -6.68 -14.75 4.20
C LEU A 15 -5.33 -15.32 3.73
N LEU A 16 -4.78 -16.30 4.46
CA LEU A 16 -3.53 -16.97 4.09
C LEU A 16 -3.70 -17.79 2.81
N GLY A 17 -4.83 -18.48 2.66
CA GLY A 17 -5.17 -19.25 1.46
C GLY A 17 -5.29 -18.37 0.23
N ASP A 18 -5.90 -17.20 0.37
CA ASP A 18 -6.05 -16.22 -0.71
C ASP A 18 -4.70 -15.61 -1.11
N MET A 19 -3.85 -15.26 -0.13
CA MET A 19 -2.47 -14.80 -0.36
C MET A 19 -1.62 -15.83 -1.11
N LEU A 20 -1.86 -17.11 -0.83
CA LEU A 20 -1.06 -18.23 -1.31
C LEU A 20 -1.75 -19.02 -2.42
N SER A 21 -2.85 -18.52 -2.99
CA SER A 21 -3.61 -19.18 -4.06
C SER A 21 -2.84 -19.16 -5.39
N ILE A 22 -1.74 -19.92 -5.43
CA ILE A 22 -1.11 -20.35 -6.67
C ILE A 22 -2.10 -21.30 -7.33
N SER A 23 -2.75 -20.81 -8.39
CA SER A 23 -3.53 -21.51 -9.40
C SER A 23 -3.95 -22.96 -9.07
N ASN A 24 -5.27 -23.10 -8.84
CA ASN A 24 -6.20 -24.25 -8.84
C ASN A 24 -5.78 -25.68 -9.33
N LYS A 25 -4.52 -26.11 -9.27
CA LYS A 25 -4.09 -27.46 -9.63
C LYS A 25 -3.58 -28.24 -8.41
N GLN A 26 -4.45 -29.15 -7.95
CA GLN A 26 -4.15 -30.47 -7.40
C GLN A 26 -2.68 -30.76 -7.03
N LYS A 27 -2.24 -30.25 -5.87
CA LYS A 27 -1.37 -30.90 -4.86
C LYS A 27 -0.95 -29.80 -3.89
N LYS A 28 -1.70 -29.65 -2.80
CA LYS A 28 -1.30 -28.79 -1.68
C LYS A 28 0.05 -29.33 -1.18
N ARG A 29 1.15 -28.62 -1.44
CA ARG A 29 2.43 -28.82 -0.76
C ARG A 29 2.48 -27.83 0.40
N PRO A 30 1.83 -28.11 1.56
CA PRO A 30 1.74 -27.16 2.67
C PRO A 30 3.13 -26.74 3.16
N ARG A 31 4.12 -27.63 3.09
CA ARG A 31 5.52 -27.34 3.45
C ARG A 31 6.14 -26.27 2.57
N LEU A 32 5.98 -26.35 1.24
CA LEU A 32 6.53 -25.35 0.31
C LEU A 32 5.87 -23.98 0.53
N LEU A 33 4.56 -23.97 0.74
CA LEU A 33 3.81 -22.74 1.02
C LEU A 33 4.24 -22.07 2.34
N CYS A 34 4.44 -22.86 3.40
CA CYS A 34 4.98 -22.35 4.66
C CYS A 34 6.40 -21.79 4.49
N ILE A 35 7.25 -22.47 3.72
CA ILE A 35 8.62 -22.01 3.44
C ILE A 35 8.60 -20.67 2.67
N VAL A 36 7.77 -20.54 1.63
CA VAL A 36 7.66 -19.31 0.85
C VAL A 36 7.16 -18.15 1.73
N LEU A 37 6.16 -18.39 2.59
CA LEU A 37 5.64 -17.38 3.49
C LEU A 37 6.67 -16.98 4.57
N LEU A 38 7.42 -17.94 5.12
CA LEU A 38 8.51 -17.66 6.06
C LEU A 38 9.63 -16.83 5.41
N LEU A 39 10.03 -17.19 4.20
CA LEU A 39 11.05 -16.48 3.44
C LEU A 39 10.58 -15.05 3.12
N PHE A 40 9.30 -14.90 2.76
CA PHE A 40 8.67 -13.60 2.55
C PHE A 40 8.71 -12.71 3.80
N LEU A 41 8.29 -13.24 4.95
CA LEU A 41 8.33 -12.50 6.23
C LEU A 41 9.77 -12.18 6.64
N ALA A 42 10.72 -13.08 6.41
CA ALA A 42 12.14 -12.86 6.68
C ALA A 42 12.71 -11.73 5.82
N LEU A 43 12.37 -11.69 4.52
CA LEU A 43 12.77 -10.61 3.62
C LEU A 43 12.21 -9.27 4.08
N LEU A 44 10.92 -9.20 4.44
CA LEU A 44 10.33 -7.97 4.97
C LEU A 44 10.99 -7.52 6.27
N GLY A 45 11.30 -8.46 7.17
CA GLY A 45 12.04 -8.18 8.40
C GLY A 45 13.44 -7.65 8.13
N PHE A 46 14.15 -8.20 7.15
CA PHE A 46 15.47 -7.73 6.74
C PHE A 46 15.42 -6.31 6.15
N VAL A 47 14.47 -6.04 5.25
CA VAL A 47 14.28 -4.70 4.69
C VAL A 47 13.97 -3.70 5.81
N SER A 48 13.07 -4.06 6.74
CA SER A 48 12.77 -3.20 7.89
C SER A 48 13.98 -2.96 8.79
N PHE A 49 14.82 -3.98 9.00
CA PHE A 49 16.08 -3.85 9.73
C PHE A 49 17.00 -2.84 9.03
N ALA A 50 17.22 -3.00 7.72
CA ALA A 50 18.09 -2.12 6.94
C ALA A 50 17.63 -0.66 7.01
N TYR A 51 16.33 -0.39 6.86
CA TYR A 51 15.76 0.95 7.03
C TYR A 51 15.94 1.49 8.46
N SER A 52 15.64 0.67 9.48
CA SER A 52 15.78 1.09 10.88
C SER A 52 17.23 1.38 11.24
N PHE A 53 18.16 0.58 10.73
CA PHE A 53 19.59 0.76 10.94
C PHE A 53 20.11 2.01 10.23
N ALA A 54 19.68 2.27 9.00
CA ALA A 54 20.05 3.48 8.25
C ALA A 54 19.53 4.77 8.89
N ILE A 55 18.27 4.76 9.37
CA ILE A 55 17.71 5.91 10.12
C ILE A 55 18.45 6.06 11.45
N GLY A 56 18.70 4.94 12.15
CA GLY A 56 19.41 4.94 13.42
C GLY A 56 20.84 5.48 13.32
N SER A 57 21.61 5.06 12.31
CA SER A 57 22.96 5.56 12.08
C SER A 57 22.96 7.05 11.72
N GLY A 58 21.97 7.51 10.93
CA GLY A 58 21.75 8.93 10.67
C GLY A 58 21.49 9.72 11.97
N LEU A 59 20.57 9.25 12.82
CA LEU A 59 20.27 9.89 14.10
C LEU A 59 21.45 9.88 15.07
N GLN A 60 22.31 8.85 15.01
CA GLN A 60 23.51 8.75 15.83
C GLN A 60 24.52 9.86 15.50
N LEU A 61 24.66 10.24 14.23
CA LEU A 61 25.50 11.39 13.82
C LEU A 61 25.02 12.69 14.50
N PHE A 62 23.71 12.83 14.70
CA PHE A 62 23.09 13.98 15.36
C PHE A 62 22.84 13.78 16.86
N HIS A 63 23.45 12.76 17.50
CA HIS A 63 23.28 12.47 18.93
C HIS A 63 21.82 12.33 19.38
N SER A 64 20.93 11.89 18.47
CA SER A 64 19.47 11.82 18.67
C SER A 64 18.93 10.42 18.44
N LEU A 65 19.76 9.40 18.67
CA LEU A 65 19.43 7.98 18.48
C LEU A 65 18.18 7.56 19.27
N GLU A 66 17.92 8.21 20.40
CA GLU A 66 16.71 8.04 21.23
C GLU A 66 15.39 8.33 20.49
N LEU A 67 15.41 9.00 19.34
CA LEU A 67 14.20 9.24 18.55
C LEU A 67 13.84 8.05 17.66
N LEU A 68 14.75 7.08 17.47
CA LEU A 68 14.49 5.94 16.60
C LEU A 68 13.24 5.13 17.02
N PRO A 69 13.06 4.74 18.30
CA PRO A 69 11.85 4.03 18.72
C PRO A 69 10.57 4.85 18.51
N ALA A 70 10.63 6.17 18.73
CA ALA A 70 9.51 7.09 18.56
C ALA A 70 9.09 7.21 17.09
N ILE A 71 10.04 7.41 16.17
CA ILE A 71 9.81 7.51 14.72
C ILE A 71 9.27 6.18 14.15
N MET A 72 9.80 5.05 14.60
CA MET A 72 9.34 3.75 14.12
C MET A 72 7.96 3.39 14.68
N MET A 73 7.65 3.80 15.92
CA MET A 73 6.31 3.66 16.49
C MET A 73 5.28 4.55 15.76
N THR A 74 5.61 5.79 15.42
CA THR A 74 4.71 6.64 14.61
C THR A 74 4.49 6.03 13.23
N ALA A 75 5.56 5.62 12.54
CA ALA A 75 5.46 4.97 11.24
C ALA A 75 4.58 3.71 11.28
N THR A 76 4.76 2.84 12.28
CA THR A 76 3.92 1.65 12.46
C THR A 76 2.47 1.99 12.76
N SER A 77 2.23 2.99 13.60
CA SER A 77 0.86 3.46 13.91
C SER A 77 0.15 4.02 12.67
N LEU A 78 0.87 4.75 11.81
CA LEU A 78 0.35 5.26 10.54
C LEU A 78 0.02 4.13 9.57
N VAL A 79 0.93 3.16 9.40
CA VAL A 79 0.69 1.98 8.58
C VAL A 79 -0.55 1.22 9.07
N ALA A 80 -0.68 1.01 10.38
CA ALA A 80 -1.84 0.34 10.98
C ALA A 80 -3.13 1.14 10.77
N LEU A 81 -3.07 2.47 10.89
CA LEU A 81 -4.20 3.38 10.68
C LEU A 81 -4.69 3.30 9.23
N PHE A 82 -3.81 3.52 8.26
CA PHE A 82 -4.16 3.49 6.84
C PHE A 82 -4.67 2.12 6.41
N THR A 83 -3.97 1.05 6.77
CA THR A 83 -4.38 -0.31 6.40
C THR A 83 -5.75 -0.67 6.98
N THR A 84 -6.03 -0.24 8.21
CA THR A 84 -7.32 -0.50 8.87
C THR A 84 -8.44 0.34 8.27
N MET A 85 -8.21 1.63 8.03
CA MET A 85 -9.22 2.54 7.48
C MET A 85 -9.75 2.05 6.12
N LEU A 86 -8.85 1.53 5.29
CA LEU A 86 -9.19 0.99 3.97
C LEU A 86 -9.88 -0.38 4.03
N LYS A 87 -9.56 -1.21 5.02
CA LYS A 87 -10.09 -2.58 5.15
C LYS A 87 -11.37 -2.68 5.98
N ILE A 88 -11.74 -1.64 6.74
CA ILE A 88 -12.89 -1.70 7.64
C ILE A 88 -14.19 -2.05 6.90
N LYS A 89 -14.39 -1.44 5.72
CA LYS A 89 -15.45 -1.77 4.77
C LYS A 89 -15.05 -3.05 4.02
N GLY A 90 -15.89 -4.08 4.12
CA GLY A 90 -15.63 -5.41 3.56
C GLY A 90 -15.02 -6.40 4.55
N THR A 91 -14.47 -5.96 5.69
CA THR A 91 -13.95 -6.86 6.74
C THR A 91 -14.80 -6.82 8.01
N VAL A 92 -14.97 -5.65 8.62
CA VAL A 92 -15.76 -5.48 9.85
C VAL A 92 -17.21 -5.15 9.52
N PHE A 93 -17.43 -4.24 8.56
CA PHE A 93 -18.76 -3.81 8.13
C PHE A 93 -18.98 -4.05 6.63
N GLY A 94 -20.21 -4.36 6.22
CA GLY A 94 -20.62 -4.48 4.81
C GLY A 94 -19.89 -5.59 4.05
N PHE A 95 -19.55 -6.70 4.71
CA PHE A 95 -18.90 -7.83 4.05
C PHE A 95 -19.92 -8.69 3.29
N ARG A 96 -19.49 -9.29 2.17
CA ARG A 96 -20.36 -10.00 1.21
C ARG A 96 -21.15 -11.15 1.83
N ASP A 97 -20.53 -11.88 2.75
CA ASP A 97 -21.11 -13.06 3.40
C ASP A 97 -21.90 -12.72 4.68
N TYR A 98 -22.37 -11.47 4.83
CA TYR A 98 -23.04 -11.00 6.04
C TYR A 98 -24.25 -11.86 6.42
N ASP A 99 -25.16 -12.10 5.46
CA ASP A 99 -26.39 -12.87 5.72
C ASP A 99 -26.09 -14.31 6.13
N MET A 100 -25.08 -14.94 5.51
CA MET A 100 -24.63 -16.29 5.86
C MET A 100 -23.99 -16.33 7.26
N VAL A 101 -23.14 -15.36 7.61
CA VAL A 101 -22.50 -15.35 8.94
C VAL A 101 -23.51 -15.05 10.04
N MET A 102 -24.53 -14.23 9.74
CA MET A 102 -25.60 -13.88 10.69
C MET A 102 -26.62 -15.01 10.88
N SER A 103 -26.72 -15.97 9.96
CA SER A 103 -27.57 -17.16 10.13
C SER A 103 -26.91 -18.28 10.95
N LEU A 104 -25.60 -18.19 11.22
CA LEU A 104 -24.90 -19.16 12.05
C LEU A 104 -25.34 -19.06 13.53
N PRO A 105 -25.33 -20.17 14.30
CA PRO A 105 -25.70 -20.21 15.72
C PRO A 105 -24.58 -19.64 16.61
N VAL A 106 -24.22 -18.37 16.38
CA VAL A 106 -23.19 -17.60 17.07
C VAL A 106 -23.77 -16.23 17.44
N SER A 107 -23.58 -15.81 18.69
CA SER A 107 -23.99 -14.48 19.16
C SER A 107 -23.36 -13.36 18.33
N THR A 108 -24.07 -12.25 18.12
CA THR A 108 -23.54 -11.06 17.44
C THR A 108 -22.26 -10.51 18.08
N ALA A 109 -22.17 -10.53 19.42
CA ALA A 109 -20.95 -10.16 20.14
C ALA A 109 -19.75 -11.04 19.76
N GLY A 110 -19.97 -12.34 19.59
CA GLY A 110 -18.96 -13.28 19.13
C GLY A 110 -18.50 -13.04 17.69
N ILE A 111 -19.42 -12.62 16.81
CA ILE A 111 -19.10 -12.23 15.43
C ILE A 111 -18.25 -10.95 15.43
N VAL A 112 -18.66 -9.91 16.16
CA VAL A 112 -17.91 -8.65 16.30
C VAL A 112 -16.52 -8.91 16.85
N ALA A 113 -16.41 -9.67 17.95
CA ALA A 113 -15.12 -10.05 18.53
C ALA A 113 -14.23 -10.78 17.53
N SER A 114 -14.80 -11.72 16.73
CA SER A 114 -14.02 -12.42 15.70
C SER A 114 -13.45 -11.49 14.63
N ARG A 115 -14.23 -10.50 14.19
CA ARG A 115 -13.80 -9.54 13.16
C ARG A 115 -12.77 -8.55 13.68
N LEU A 116 -12.95 -8.05 14.91
CA LEU A 116 -11.96 -7.17 15.55
C LEU A 116 -10.66 -7.91 15.87
N LEU A 117 -10.74 -9.16 16.30
CA LEU A 117 -9.55 -10.01 16.51
C LEU A 117 -8.82 -10.28 15.19
N LEU A 118 -9.53 -10.57 14.10
CA LEU A 118 -8.90 -10.72 12.79
C LEU A 118 -8.16 -9.43 12.38
N LEU A 119 -8.81 -8.28 12.54
CA LEU A 119 -8.22 -6.99 12.18
C LEU A 119 -6.99 -6.68 13.06
N TYR A 120 -7.05 -7.01 14.35
CA TYR A 120 -5.92 -6.93 15.27
C TYR A 120 -4.78 -7.85 14.85
N SER A 121 -5.05 -9.14 14.56
CA SER A 121 -4.02 -10.10 14.14
C SER A 121 -3.30 -9.67 12.87
N VAL A 122 -4.02 -9.14 11.88
CA VAL A 122 -3.42 -8.66 10.63
C VAL A 122 -2.49 -7.46 10.89
N ASN A 123 -2.91 -6.50 11.71
CA ASN A 123 -2.08 -5.35 12.07
C ASN A 123 -0.89 -5.75 12.94
N LEU A 124 -1.07 -6.73 13.83
CA LEU A 124 -0.01 -7.22 14.71
C LEU A 124 1.15 -7.86 13.92
N ILE A 125 0.86 -8.54 12.80
CA ILE A 125 1.91 -9.04 11.90
C ILE A 125 2.75 -7.88 11.36
N PHE A 126 2.12 -6.79 10.90
CA PHE A 126 2.84 -5.61 10.41
C PHE A 126 3.65 -4.93 11.53
N THR A 127 3.11 -4.82 12.74
CA THR A 127 3.85 -4.24 13.86
C THR A 127 5.05 -5.09 14.26
N ILE A 128 4.94 -6.43 14.24
CA ILE A 128 6.06 -7.34 14.50
C ILE A 128 7.16 -7.15 13.44
N VAL A 129 6.78 -7.15 12.16
CA VAL A 129 7.72 -7.03 11.04
C VAL A 129 8.50 -5.71 11.07
N ILE A 130 7.92 -4.64 11.63
CA ILE A 130 8.57 -3.34 11.69
C ILE A 130 9.31 -3.11 13.01
N MET A 131 8.67 -3.39 14.15
CA MET A 131 9.20 -3.05 15.47
C MET A 131 10.28 -4.02 15.96
N LEU A 132 10.19 -5.32 15.67
CA LEU A 132 11.25 -6.25 16.10
C LEU A 132 12.59 -5.93 15.43
N PRO A 133 12.67 -5.73 14.10
CA PRO A 133 13.91 -5.28 13.46
C PRO A 133 14.43 -3.95 13.99
N MET A 134 13.54 -3.01 14.32
CA MET A 134 13.93 -1.75 14.96
C MET A 134 14.61 -1.99 16.32
N MET A 135 14.06 -2.86 17.16
CA MET A 135 14.66 -3.18 18.47
C MET A 135 16.05 -3.81 18.32
N VAL A 136 16.26 -4.62 17.27
CA VAL A 136 17.58 -5.19 16.96
C VAL A 136 18.54 -4.09 16.48
N ALA A 137 18.10 -3.21 15.56
CA ALA A 137 18.90 -2.10 15.06
C ALA A 137 19.33 -1.14 16.18
N PHE A 138 18.37 -0.73 17.03
CA PHE A 138 18.65 0.09 18.21
C PHE A 138 19.57 -0.64 19.19
N GLY A 139 19.39 -1.96 19.35
CA GLY A 139 20.25 -2.82 20.15
C GLY A 139 21.73 -2.77 19.74
N ILE A 140 21.99 -2.82 18.44
CA ILE A 140 23.35 -2.78 17.87
C ILE A 140 23.98 -1.39 18.05
N LEU A 141 23.20 -0.33 17.83
CA LEU A 141 23.69 1.06 17.85
C LEU A 141 23.86 1.62 19.27
N ALA A 142 22.85 1.44 20.13
CA ALA A 142 22.80 2.05 21.47
C ALA A 142 23.24 1.11 22.61
N LYS A 143 23.22 -0.21 22.38
CA LYS A 143 23.47 -1.25 23.41
C LYS A 143 22.65 -1.05 24.72
N PRO A 144 21.31 -0.98 24.64
CA PRO A 144 20.46 -0.79 25.81
C PRO A 144 20.46 -2.05 26.72
N GLY A 145 20.05 -1.87 27.97
CA GLY A 145 19.89 -2.97 28.93
C GLY A 145 18.73 -3.91 28.59
N ALA A 146 18.68 -5.07 29.25
CA ALA A 146 17.65 -6.11 29.03
C ALA A 146 16.20 -5.59 29.22
N MET A 147 16.01 -4.59 30.08
CA MET A 147 14.71 -3.97 30.36
C MET A 147 14.08 -3.35 29.09
N PHE A 148 14.89 -2.81 28.19
CA PHE A 148 14.42 -2.24 26.92
C PHE A 148 13.70 -3.29 26.07
N TYR A 149 14.26 -4.49 25.98
CA TYR A 149 13.68 -5.59 25.21
C TYR A 149 12.39 -6.12 25.83
N LEU A 150 12.34 -6.21 27.16
CA LEU A 150 11.15 -6.65 27.88
C LEU A 150 10.00 -5.66 27.69
N LEU A 151 10.23 -4.37 27.97
CA LEU A 151 9.22 -3.32 27.81
C LEU A 151 8.79 -3.18 26.35
N GLY A 152 9.75 -3.21 25.42
CA GLY A 152 9.47 -3.12 23.98
C GLY A 152 8.60 -4.27 23.48
N PHE A 153 8.88 -5.50 23.90
CA PHE A 153 8.09 -6.66 23.49
C PHE A 153 6.64 -6.57 24.01
N VAL A 154 6.45 -6.14 25.26
CA VAL A 154 5.10 -5.97 25.82
C VAL A 154 4.36 -4.84 25.11
N MET A 155 4.96 -3.66 24.97
CA MET A 155 4.31 -2.52 24.33
C MET A 155 3.99 -2.79 22.86
N LEU A 156 4.82 -3.54 22.14
CA LEU A 156 4.59 -3.94 20.75
C LEU A 156 3.20 -4.57 20.54
N LEU A 157 2.72 -5.37 21.49
CA LEU A 157 1.41 -6.02 21.41
C LEU A 157 0.23 -5.02 21.49
N PHE A 158 0.46 -3.83 22.06
CA PHE A 158 -0.55 -2.81 22.30
C PHE A 158 -0.51 -1.67 21.27
N ILE A 159 0.63 -1.44 20.61
CA ILE A 159 0.79 -0.45 19.53
C ILE A 159 -0.37 -0.45 18.51
N PRO A 160 -0.82 -1.61 17.96
CA PRO A 160 -1.85 -1.58 16.92
C PRO A 160 -3.26 -1.25 17.45
N MET A 161 -3.52 -1.32 18.76
CA MET A 161 -4.86 -1.20 19.32
C MET A 161 -5.49 0.17 19.05
N LEU A 162 -4.79 1.25 19.39
CA LEU A 162 -5.30 2.62 19.22
C LEU A 162 -5.45 3.03 17.75
N PRO A 163 -4.45 2.80 16.87
CA PRO A 163 -4.60 3.01 15.44
C PRO A 163 -5.81 2.30 14.86
N ILE A 164 -6.11 1.06 15.30
CA ILE A 164 -7.31 0.34 14.88
C ILE A 164 -8.58 1.05 15.32
N VAL A 165 -8.67 1.50 16.58
CA VAL A 165 -9.86 2.23 17.09
C VAL A 165 -10.08 3.51 16.29
N ILE A 166 -9.03 4.32 16.13
CA ILE A 166 -9.10 5.59 15.40
C ILE A 166 -9.49 5.33 13.93
N ALA A 167 -8.77 4.46 13.23
CA ALA A 167 -9.01 4.14 11.83
C ALA A 167 -10.38 3.53 11.57
N SER A 168 -10.88 2.73 12.50
CA SER A 168 -12.17 2.08 12.37
C SER A 168 -13.33 3.06 12.59
N VAL A 169 -13.20 4.03 13.50
CA VAL A 169 -14.17 5.12 13.65
C VAL A 169 -14.21 5.96 12.37
N PHE A 170 -13.06 6.48 11.92
CA PHE A 170 -12.99 7.28 10.69
C PHE A 170 -13.44 6.50 9.47
N GLY A 171 -12.96 5.27 9.29
CA GLY A 171 -13.32 4.42 8.16
C GLY A 171 -14.82 4.06 8.14
N THR A 172 -15.45 3.90 9.30
CA THR A 172 -16.90 3.67 9.38
C THR A 172 -17.68 4.94 9.03
N VAL A 173 -17.24 6.11 9.48
CA VAL A 173 -17.83 7.41 9.12
C VAL A 173 -17.74 7.64 7.60
N ILE A 174 -16.56 7.41 7.01
CA ILE A 174 -16.36 7.50 5.56
C ILE A 174 -17.29 6.51 4.83
N ALA A 175 -17.34 5.25 5.28
CA ALA A 175 -18.21 4.23 4.68
C ALA A 175 -19.69 4.65 4.76
N TYR A 176 -20.12 5.23 5.86
CA TYR A 176 -21.50 5.71 6.02
C TYR A 176 -21.81 6.91 5.12
N ILE A 177 -20.98 7.95 5.14
CA ILE A 177 -21.16 9.15 4.30
C ILE A 177 -21.20 8.76 2.82
N THR A 178 -20.28 7.89 2.42
CA THR A 178 -20.15 7.48 1.02
C THR A 178 -21.37 6.71 0.53
N THR A 179 -22.04 5.90 1.37
CA THR A 179 -23.28 5.19 0.97
C THR A 179 -24.44 6.11 0.55
N LYS A 180 -24.42 7.39 0.93
CA LYS A 180 -25.44 8.37 0.53
C LYS A 180 -25.24 8.93 -0.89
N PHE A 181 -24.06 8.75 -1.49
CA PHE A 181 -23.74 9.30 -2.79
C PHE A 181 -23.79 8.25 -3.90
N ARG A 182 -24.24 8.67 -5.11
CA ARG A 182 -24.27 7.84 -6.32
C ARG A 182 -22.88 7.28 -6.68
N HIS A 183 -21.83 8.03 -6.38
CA HIS A 183 -20.42 7.66 -6.60
C HIS A 183 -19.69 7.49 -5.26
N SER A 184 -20.24 6.68 -4.36
CA SER A 184 -19.70 6.40 -3.02
C SER A 184 -18.19 6.13 -3.01
N ASN A 185 -17.70 5.37 -3.99
CA ASN A 185 -16.28 5.01 -4.07
C ASN A 185 -15.39 6.17 -4.53
N PHE A 186 -15.90 7.11 -5.34
CA PHE A 186 -15.17 8.33 -5.70
C PHE A 186 -14.91 9.20 -4.46
N PHE A 187 -15.93 9.43 -3.62
CA PHE A 187 -15.76 10.19 -2.38
C PHE A 187 -14.84 9.47 -1.38
N SER A 188 -14.89 8.13 -1.34
CA SER A 188 -13.98 7.33 -0.51
C SER A 188 -12.53 7.48 -0.97
N ILE A 189 -12.28 7.50 -2.28
CA ILE A 189 -10.95 7.75 -2.87
C ILE A 189 -10.49 9.16 -2.51
N LEU A 190 -11.32 10.18 -2.77
CA LEU A 190 -11.00 11.58 -2.51
C LEU A 190 -10.62 11.82 -1.04
N PHE A 191 -11.43 11.34 -0.09
CA PHE A 191 -11.17 11.51 1.33
C PHE A 191 -9.88 10.78 1.78
N SER A 192 -9.66 9.58 1.26
CA SER A 192 -8.44 8.81 1.58
C SER A 192 -7.18 9.50 1.04
N LEU A 193 -7.25 10.08 -0.16
CA LEU A 193 -6.16 10.86 -0.74
C LEU A 193 -5.93 12.17 0.03
N LEU A 194 -6.98 12.90 0.40
CA LEU A 194 -6.86 14.13 1.18
C LEU A 194 -6.25 13.88 2.56
N LEU A 195 -6.67 12.81 3.25
CA LEU A 195 -6.09 12.44 4.53
C LEU A 195 -4.61 12.07 4.38
N PHE A 196 -4.27 11.33 3.32
CA PHE A 196 -2.88 11.01 3.00
C PHE A 196 -2.03 12.25 2.72
N ILE A 197 -2.53 13.17 1.89
CA ILE A 197 -1.88 14.45 1.59
C ILE A 197 -1.69 15.25 2.87
N ALA A 198 -2.72 15.36 3.71
CA ALA A 198 -2.64 16.09 4.98
C ALA A 198 -1.54 15.55 5.89
N ILE A 199 -1.36 14.23 5.95
CA ILE A 199 -0.31 13.59 6.75
C ILE A 199 1.09 13.87 6.18
N ILE A 200 1.26 13.89 4.86
CA ILE A 200 2.55 14.19 4.23
C ILE A 200 2.91 15.67 4.31
N VAL A 201 1.93 16.55 4.10
CA VAL A 201 2.15 18.00 3.98
C VAL A 201 2.17 18.68 5.35
N SER A 202 1.48 18.14 6.36
CA SER A 202 1.43 18.74 7.70
C SER A 202 2.82 18.95 8.33
N PRO A 203 3.77 18.01 8.27
CA PRO A 203 5.13 18.25 8.76
C PRO A 203 5.84 19.40 8.05
N ILE A 204 5.60 19.57 6.75
CA ILE A 204 6.22 20.62 5.92
C ILE A 204 5.64 22.00 6.27
N LEU A 205 4.31 22.11 6.41
CA LEU A 205 3.63 23.36 6.80
C LEU A 205 3.97 23.82 8.23
N LEU A 206 4.35 22.89 9.10
CA LEU A 206 4.76 23.16 10.48
C LEU A 206 6.28 23.37 10.64
N GLY A 207 7.04 23.29 9.55
CA GLY A 207 8.47 23.61 9.51
C GLY A 207 8.67 25.10 9.29
N ASN A 208 9.00 25.85 10.34
CA ASN A 208 9.51 27.21 10.17
C ASN A 208 10.95 27.15 9.65
N GLU A 209 11.28 28.04 8.72
CA GLU A 209 12.64 28.21 8.21
C GLU A 209 13.53 28.88 9.26
N GLY A 210 14.55 28.15 9.69
CA GLY A 210 15.72 28.71 10.37
C GLY A 210 15.79 28.45 11.87
N GLU A 211 16.41 27.35 12.26
CA GLU A 211 17.07 27.25 13.58
C GLU A 211 18.15 26.16 13.56
N LYS A 212 19.21 26.37 14.36
CA LYS A 212 20.49 25.66 14.28
C LYS A 212 20.32 24.16 14.58
N LEU A 213 21.20 23.34 14.02
CA LEU A 213 21.18 21.86 13.99
C LEU A 213 20.92 21.15 15.35
N VAL A 214 21.18 21.78 16.49
CA VAL A 214 20.89 21.22 17.83
C VAL A 214 19.41 21.44 18.23
N ASP A 215 18.79 22.52 17.80
CA ASP A 215 17.36 22.82 18.02
C ASP A 215 16.46 21.92 17.19
N ILE A 216 16.94 21.40 16.05
CA ILE A 216 16.20 20.45 15.20
C ILE A 216 15.85 19.18 15.97
N SER A 217 16.76 18.63 16.79
CA SER A 217 16.49 17.40 17.54
C SER A 217 15.39 17.58 18.61
N ARG A 218 15.41 18.70 19.34
CA ARG A 218 14.41 19.07 20.36
C ARG A 218 13.09 19.48 19.72
N GLU A 219 13.11 20.22 18.62
CA GLU A 219 11.92 20.54 17.82
C GLU A 219 11.28 19.29 17.23
N MET A 220 12.05 18.39 16.64
CA MET A 220 11.54 17.14 16.07
C MET A 220 10.91 16.26 17.16
N THR A 221 11.55 16.18 18.32
CA THR A 221 10.97 15.54 19.52
C THR A 221 9.62 16.16 19.88
N ASN A 222 9.58 17.49 20.05
CA ASN A 222 8.38 18.20 20.45
C ASN A 222 7.27 18.11 19.39
N LYS A 223 7.62 18.05 18.10
CA LYS A 223 6.68 17.88 16.98
C LYS A 223 6.11 16.47 16.95
N VAL A 224 6.95 15.45 17.09
CA VAL A 224 6.51 14.04 17.18
C VAL A 224 5.60 13.83 18.40
N ASP A 225 5.97 14.40 19.55
CA ASP A 225 5.19 14.30 20.78
C ASP A 225 3.85 15.05 20.71
N ARG A 226 3.78 16.19 20.01
CA ARG A 226 2.52 16.94 19.80
C ARG A 226 1.59 16.25 18.82
N LEU A 227 2.12 15.66 17.74
CA LEU A 227 1.31 15.00 16.71
C LEU A 227 0.69 13.70 17.22
N TYR A 228 1.41 12.96 18.07
CA TYR A 228 0.87 11.75 18.67
C TYR A 228 1.36 11.62 20.13
N PRO A 229 0.61 12.16 21.12
CA PRO A 229 1.01 12.17 22.54
C PRO A 229 1.35 10.80 23.13
N LEU A 230 0.85 9.73 22.51
CA LEU A 230 1.17 8.36 22.85
C LEU A 230 2.62 7.97 22.61
N VAL A 231 3.29 8.63 21.66
CA VAL A 231 4.70 8.42 21.34
C VAL A 231 5.57 8.85 22.48
N ARG A 232 5.19 9.94 23.15
CA ARG A 232 5.89 10.43 24.34
C ARG A 232 5.87 9.38 25.45
N LEU A 233 4.69 8.82 25.75
CA LEU A 233 4.54 7.76 26.75
C LEU A 233 5.37 6.53 26.37
N TYR A 234 5.34 6.13 25.09
CA TYR A 234 6.13 5.01 24.59
C TYR A 234 7.64 5.25 24.70
N ARG A 235 8.11 6.45 24.32
CA ARG A 235 9.53 6.83 24.39
C ARG A 235 10.02 6.86 25.84
N SER A 236 9.32 7.57 26.73
CA SER A 236 9.67 7.62 28.16
C SER A 236 9.67 6.23 28.78
N ALA A 237 8.72 5.35 28.41
CA ALA A 237 8.72 3.97 28.87
C ALA A 237 9.93 3.16 28.35
N MET A 238 10.30 3.32 27.07
CA MET A 238 11.39 2.54 26.48
C MET A 238 12.80 3.01 26.87
N ILE A 239 13.00 4.33 26.97
CA ILE A 239 14.33 4.94 27.05
C ILE A 239 14.64 5.36 28.49
N GLU A 240 13.69 6.04 29.13
CA GLU A 240 13.83 6.52 30.52
C GLU A 240 13.41 5.45 31.54
N TYR A 241 12.88 4.31 31.07
CA TYR A 241 12.34 3.22 31.90
C TYR A 241 11.24 3.67 32.87
N ASP A 242 10.47 4.70 32.51
CA ASP A 242 9.37 5.20 33.32
C ASP A 242 8.20 4.19 33.35
N ILE A 243 8.03 3.55 34.50
CA ILE A 243 6.98 2.55 34.76
C ILE A 243 5.59 3.19 34.69
N THR A 244 5.45 4.46 35.06
CA THR A 244 4.17 5.16 35.02
C THR A 244 3.73 5.41 33.58
N ALA A 245 4.65 5.86 32.72
CA ALA A 245 4.42 6.02 31.29
C ALA A 245 4.09 4.69 30.62
N PHE A 246 4.79 3.61 30.99
CA PHE A 246 4.51 2.26 30.52
C PHE A 246 3.11 1.77 30.91
N ALA A 247 2.72 1.91 32.18
CA ALA A 247 1.40 1.51 32.66
C ALA A 247 0.27 2.32 32.00
N LEU A 248 0.46 3.65 31.87
CA LEU A 248 -0.50 4.52 31.19
C LEU A 248 -0.67 4.14 29.72
N PHE A 249 0.42 3.86 29.01
CA PHE A 249 0.37 3.44 27.61
C PHE A 249 -0.48 2.16 27.43
N LEU A 250 -0.26 1.16 28.28
CA LEU A 250 -1.01 -0.10 28.24
C LEU A 250 -2.49 0.11 28.59
N LEU A 251 -2.77 0.86 29.66
CA LEU A 251 -4.12 1.13 30.11
C LEU A 251 -4.93 1.89 29.06
N ILE A 252 -4.38 2.98 28.50
CA ILE A 252 -5.07 3.77 27.48
C ILE A 252 -5.35 2.91 26.23
N SER A 253 -4.36 2.13 25.79
CA SER A 253 -4.50 1.26 24.60
C SER A 253 -5.56 0.17 24.79
N LEU A 254 -5.52 -0.52 25.92
CA LEU A 254 -6.47 -1.59 26.25
C LEU A 254 -7.88 -1.04 26.46
N PHE A 255 -8.00 0.04 27.22
CA PHE A 255 -9.29 0.64 27.56
C PHE A 255 -9.99 1.20 26.33
N ALA A 256 -9.25 1.91 25.46
CA ALA A 256 -9.79 2.40 24.19
C ALA A 256 -10.31 1.25 23.31
N PHE A 257 -9.55 0.14 23.21
CA PHE A 257 -9.96 -1.01 22.42
C PHE A 257 -11.19 -1.74 22.99
N LEU A 258 -11.26 -1.87 24.32
CA LEU A 258 -12.41 -2.47 25.02
C LEU A 258 -13.67 -1.62 24.85
N ILE A 259 -13.60 -0.31 25.09
CA ILE A 259 -14.72 0.62 24.87
C ILE A 259 -15.19 0.52 23.42
N TYR A 260 -14.26 0.58 22.47
CA TYR A 260 -14.57 0.50 21.06
C TYR A 260 -15.30 -0.82 20.72
N SER A 261 -14.82 -1.96 21.20
CA SER A 261 -15.46 -3.27 21.01
C SER A 261 -16.90 -3.30 21.54
N ILE A 262 -17.12 -2.70 22.71
CA ILE A 262 -18.46 -2.57 23.30
C ILE A 262 -19.35 -1.68 22.44
N ILE A 263 -18.88 -0.52 22.01
CA ILE A 263 -19.63 0.39 21.13
C ILE A 263 -20.03 -0.36 19.85
N VAL A 264 -19.06 -0.95 19.14
CA VAL A 264 -19.30 -1.69 17.89
C VAL A 264 -20.37 -2.75 18.07
N LYS A 265 -20.34 -3.52 19.17
CA LYS A 265 -21.37 -4.53 19.47
C LYS A 265 -22.80 -3.96 19.38
N TYR A 266 -23.05 -2.75 19.88
CA TYR A 266 -24.38 -2.14 19.88
C TYR A 266 -24.77 -1.56 18.51
N ILE A 267 -23.84 -0.91 17.81
CA ILE A 267 -24.11 -0.30 16.50
C ILE A 267 -23.99 -1.27 15.31
N PHE A 268 -23.42 -2.47 15.52
CA PHE A 268 -23.04 -3.40 14.45
C PHE A 268 -24.18 -3.72 13.47
N LYS A 269 -25.35 -4.12 13.98
CA LYS A 269 -26.50 -4.45 13.12
C LYS A 269 -26.97 -3.23 12.35
N ARG A 270 -27.14 -2.09 13.04
CA ARG A 270 -27.64 -0.84 12.45
C ARG A 270 -26.74 -0.34 11.32
N VAL A 271 -25.42 -0.33 11.55
CA VAL A 271 -24.43 0.11 10.54
C VAL A 271 -24.41 -0.84 9.34
N ASN A 272 -24.39 -2.16 9.57
CA ASN A 272 -24.40 -3.12 8.46
C ASN A 272 -25.68 -3.03 7.64
N THR A 273 -26.85 -2.92 8.28
CA THR A 273 -28.11 -2.71 7.58
C THR A 273 -28.03 -1.44 6.73
N LEU A 274 -27.63 -0.30 7.28
CA LEU A 274 -27.51 0.97 6.53
C LEU A 274 -26.56 0.87 5.32
N ILE A 275 -25.40 0.23 5.49
CA ILE A 275 -24.42 0.06 4.40
C ILE A 275 -24.95 -0.87 3.32
N MET A 276 -25.68 -1.94 3.69
CA MET A 276 -26.20 -2.93 2.74
C MET A 276 -27.52 -2.50 2.07
N THR A 277 -28.38 -1.78 2.78
CA THR A 277 -29.66 -1.25 2.27
C THR A 277 -29.51 0.08 1.56
N GLY A 278 -28.35 0.73 1.67
CA GLY A 278 -28.00 1.98 0.99
C GLY A 278 -27.95 1.84 -0.52
N LYS A 279 -29.10 1.56 -1.14
CA LYS A 279 -29.31 1.62 -2.59
C LYS A 279 -30.04 2.91 -2.89
N TYR A 280 -29.32 3.85 -3.51
CA TYR A 280 -29.95 4.81 -4.40
C TYR A 280 -30.79 4.02 -5.42
N ARG A 281 -32.13 4.17 -5.37
CA ARG A 281 -33.02 3.71 -6.43
C ARG A 281 -32.74 4.57 -7.66
N SER A 282 -31.85 4.09 -8.53
CA SER A 282 -31.86 4.56 -9.90
C SER A 282 -33.16 4.05 -10.51
N ASN A 283 -34.12 4.94 -10.78
CA ASN A 283 -35.12 4.72 -11.82
C ASN A 283 -34.35 4.55 -13.15
N TYR A 284 -33.79 3.36 -13.36
CA TYR A 284 -33.02 3.06 -14.55
C TYR A 284 -33.97 3.09 -15.74
N ARG A 285 -33.91 4.20 -16.47
CA ARG A 285 -34.55 4.32 -17.77
C ARG A 285 -33.51 3.91 -18.80
N LEU A 286 -33.85 2.93 -19.65
CA LEU A 286 -33.06 2.62 -20.84
C LEU A 286 -33.04 3.87 -21.72
N GLY A 287 -31.94 4.62 -21.66
CA GLY A 287 -31.66 5.70 -22.61
C GLY A 287 -31.00 5.16 -23.87
N GLU A 288 -30.78 6.03 -24.85
CA GLU A 288 -30.08 5.68 -26.09
C GLU A 288 -28.72 5.04 -25.80
N LEU A 289 -28.52 3.84 -26.35
CA LEU A 289 -27.26 3.11 -26.23
C LEU A 289 -26.23 3.74 -27.16
N LYS A 290 -25.27 4.48 -26.58
CA LYS A 290 -24.12 5.00 -27.33
C LYS A 290 -23.27 3.84 -27.85
N THR A 291 -23.10 3.78 -29.17
CA THR A 291 -22.23 2.80 -29.83
C THR A 291 -20.78 3.29 -29.80
N TYR A 292 -19.87 2.38 -29.45
CA TYR A 292 -18.43 2.64 -29.41
C TYR A 292 -17.70 1.50 -30.15
N SER A 293 -16.48 1.76 -30.62
CA SER A 293 -15.62 0.68 -31.12
C SER A 293 -15.33 -0.35 -30.00
N PRO A 294 -15.07 -1.63 -30.34
CA PRO A 294 -14.83 -2.67 -29.34
C PRO A 294 -13.74 -2.31 -28.32
N PHE A 295 -12.63 -1.73 -28.79
CA PHE A 295 -11.55 -1.27 -27.92
C PHE A 295 -12.01 -0.15 -26.97
N LYS A 296 -12.69 0.88 -27.48
CA LYS A 296 -13.15 2.02 -26.67
C LYS A 296 -14.21 1.59 -25.65
N ALA A 297 -15.09 0.66 -26.01
CA ALA A 297 -16.08 0.09 -25.09
C ALA A 297 -15.40 -0.65 -23.92
N LEU A 298 -14.41 -1.49 -24.23
CA LEU A 298 -13.62 -2.21 -23.22
C LEU A 298 -12.81 -1.23 -22.36
N PHE A 299 -12.14 -0.25 -22.96
CA PHE A 299 -11.40 0.78 -22.22
C PHE A 299 -12.28 1.54 -21.23
N ILE A 300 -13.45 2.01 -21.66
CA ILE A 300 -14.40 2.72 -20.79
C ILE A 300 -14.93 1.79 -19.68
N LYS A 301 -15.19 0.51 -19.99
CA LYS A 301 -15.59 -0.50 -19.00
C LYS A 301 -14.50 -0.66 -17.94
N GLU A 302 -13.25 -0.82 -18.34
CA GLU A 302 -12.12 -0.99 -17.43
C GLU A 302 -11.87 0.28 -16.58
N LEU A 303 -11.98 1.47 -17.17
CA LEU A 303 -11.83 2.74 -16.44
C LEU A 303 -12.94 2.92 -15.40
N LYS A 304 -14.19 2.59 -15.75
CA LYS A 304 -15.32 2.59 -14.79
C LYS A 304 -15.09 1.57 -13.67
N ARG A 305 -14.57 0.38 -14.00
CA ARG A 305 -14.24 -0.65 -13.01
C ARG A 305 -13.15 -0.17 -12.06
N TYR A 306 -12.13 0.51 -12.57
CA TYR A 306 -11.05 1.09 -11.75
C TYR A 306 -11.58 2.03 -10.67
N PHE A 307 -12.31 3.09 -11.07
CA PHE A 307 -12.87 4.06 -10.12
C PHE A 307 -14.04 3.53 -9.29
N SER A 308 -14.59 2.37 -9.64
CA SER A 308 -15.57 1.67 -8.81
C SER A 308 -14.95 1.01 -7.58
N SER A 309 -13.62 0.89 -7.48
CA SER A 309 -12.96 0.27 -6.33
C SER A 309 -11.96 1.22 -5.68
N THR A 310 -12.28 1.70 -4.49
CA THR A 310 -11.38 2.58 -3.71
C THR A 310 -10.07 1.88 -3.38
N LEU A 311 -10.13 0.59 -3.03
CA LEU A 311 -8.95 -0.22 -2.72
C LEU A 311 -8.05 -0.38 -3.95
N TYR A 312 -8.65 -0.54 -5.13
CA TYR A 312 -7.90 -0.63 -6.37
C TYR A 312 -7.15 0.68 -6.64
N VAL A 313 -7.86 1.81 -6.61
CA VAL A 313 -7.25 3.12 -6.89
C VAL A 313 -6.13 3.47 -5.92
N LEU A 314 -6.35 3.25 -4.62
CA LEU A 314 -5.36 3.60 -3.61
C LEU A 314 -4.15 2.67 -3.60
N ASN A 315 -4.26 1.45 -4.14
CA ASN A 315 -3.11 0.56 -4.22
C ASN A 315 -2.25 0.83 -5.45
N THR A 316 -2.85 1.24 -6.57
CA THR A 316 -2.16 1.36 -7.86
C THR A 316 -1.93 2.79 -8.32
N GLY A 317 -2.64 3.77 -7.76
CA GLY A 317 -2.48 5.19 -8.08
C GLY A 317 -1.61 5.96 -7.09
N PHE A 318 -1.26 5.35 -5.96
CA PHE A 318 -0.55 6.04 -4.88
C PHE A 318 0.84 6.52 -5.26
N GLY A 319 1.60 5.73 -6.05
CA GLY A 319 2.90 6.15 -6.57
C GLY A 319 2.78 7.40 -7.44
N MET A 320 1.75 7.48 -8.28
CA MET A 320 1.49 8.67 -9.11
C MET A 320 1.07 9.88 -8.27
N VAL A 321 0.27 9.68 -7.22
CA VAL A 321 -0.08 10.77 -6.28
C VAL A 321 1.17 11.28 -5.57
N ILE A 322 2.05 10.40 -5.10
CA ILE A 322 3.33 10.82 -4.49
C ILE A 322 4.19 11.57 -5.49
N LEU A 323 4.27 11.10 -6.73
CA LEU A 323 5.08 11.74 -7.77
C LEU A 323 4.56 13.16 -8.09
N THR A 324 3.26 13.31 -8.34
CA THR A 324 2.63 14.61 -8.60
C THR A 324 2.82 15.59 -7.44
N LEU A 325 2.61 15.14 -6.20
CA LEU A 325 2.84 15.97 -5.01
C LEU A 325 4.32 16.35 -4.86
N GLY A 326 5.23 15.41 -5.14
CA GLY A 326 6.67 15.66 -5.16
C GLY A 326 7.04 16.73 -6.18
N ALA A 327 6.53 16.62 -7.41
CA ALA A 327 6.74 17.59 -8.48
C ALA A 327 6.24 19.00 -8.09
N ILE A 328 5.04 19.09 -7.50
CA ILE A 328 4.49 20.35 -7.01
C ILE A 328 5.34 20.91 -5.87
N ALA A 329 5.72 20.08 -4.90
CA ALA A 329 6.52 20.50 -3.74
C ALA A 329 7.90 21.03 -4.15
N MET A 330 8.53 20.45 -5.18
CA MET A 330 9.79 20.99 -5.73
C MET A 330 9.66 22.44 -6.21
N GLY A 331 8.46 22.87 -6.61
CA GLY A 331 8.21 24.24 -7.06
C GLY A 331 8.16 25.27 -5.93
N PHE A 332 7.95 24.83 -4.69
CA PHE A 332 7.81 25.70 -3.52
C PHE A 332 8.97 25.58 -2.52
N VAL A 333 9.80 24.54 -2.66
CA VAL A 333 10.79 24.16 -1.65
C VAL A 333 12.15 23.95 -2.32
N ASP A 334 13.18 24.65 -1.82
CA ASP A 334 14.57 24.43 -2.23
C ASP A 334 15.06 23.08 -1.68
N ILE A 335 14.96 22.04 -2.49
CA ILE A 335 15.37 20.68 -2.09
C ILE A 335 16.86 20.62 -1.75
N GLU A 336 17.69 21.45 -2.40
CA GLU A 336 19.12 21.57 -2.11
C GLU A 336 19.40 22.03 -0.66
N LYS A 337 18.46 22.73 -0.02
CA LYS A 337 18.57 23.14 1.39
C LYS A 337 18.05 22.07 2.37
N ILE A 338 17.15 21.20 1.94
CA ILE A 338 16.54 20.15 2.78
C ILE A 338 17.38 18.88 2.77
N ILE A 339 17.82 18.48 1.58
CA ILE A 339 18.69 17.33 1.41
C ILE A 339 20.09 17.91 1.29
N ASP A 340 20.82 17.95 2.40
CA ASP A 340 22.26 18.20 2.38
C ASP A 340 22.95 16.98 1.73
N VAL A 341 22.77 16.85 0.41
CA VAL A 341 23.23 15.69 -0.39
C VAL A 341 24.75 15.61 -0.45
N SER A 342 25.44 16.62 0.09
CA SER A 342 26.89 16.62 0.31
C SER A 342 27.34 15.38 1.11
N GLN A 343 26.51 14.84 2.00
CA GLN A 343 26.82 13.64 2.78
C GLN A 343 26.58 12.31 2.05
N MET A 344 25.80 12.31 0.95
CA MET A 344 25.54 11.12 0.12
C MET A 344 26.39 11.07 -1.17
N GLY A 345 27.19 12.10 -1.44
CA GLY A 345 28.16 12.11 -2.54
C GLY A 345 27.58 12.21 -3.95
N MET A 346 26.28 12.49 -4.11
CA MET A 346 25.61 12.60 -5.43
C MET A 346 24.65 13.80 -5.46
N PRO A 347 24.65 14.66 -6.50
CA PRO A 347 23.72 15.79 -6.60
C PRO A 347 22.25 15.37 -6.72
N VAL A 348 21.34 16.22 -6.21
CA VAL A 348 19.87 16.00 -6.17
C VAL A 348 19.30 15.54 -7.52
N GLY A 349 19.72 16.19 -8.61
CA GLY A 349 19.22 15.94 -9.96
C GLY A 349 19.42 14.50 -10.46
N GLU A 350 20.34 13.76 -9.86
CA GLU A 350 20.66 12.38 -10.26
C GLU A 350 19.79 11.33 -9.56
N PHE A 351 19.22 11.65 -8.39
CA PHE A 351 18.27 10.79 -7.68
C PHE A 351 16.85 10.88 -8.23
N VAL A 352 16.51 11.98 -8.90
CA VAL A 352 15.17 12.27 -9.39
C VAL A 352 14.63 11.19 -10.34
N PRO A 353 15.38 10.69 -11.34
CA PRO A 353 14.88 9.64 -12.23
C PRO A 353 14.66 8.31 -11.50
N VAL A 354 15.46 8.01 -10.47
CA VAL A 354 15.28 6.82 -9.61
C VAL A 354 13.96 6.94 -8.82
N PHE A 355 13.66 8.12 -8.29
CA PHE A 355 12.40 8.39 -7.59
C PHE A 355 11.18 8.30 -8.52
N ILE A 356 11.27 8.87 -9.72
CA ILE A 356 10.22 8.75 -10.75
C ILE A 356 10.00 7.28 -11.10
N LEU A 357 11.08 6.54 -11.34
CA LEU A 357 11.02 5.11 -11.66
C LEU A 357 10.37 4.31 -10.53
N PHE A 358 10.74 4.59 -9.29
CA PHE A 358 10.12 3.96 -8.12
C PHE A 358 8.61 4.19 -8.11
N CYS A 359 8.15 5.42 -8.32
CA CYS A 359 6.73 5.74 -8.35
C CYS A 359 5.97 4.98 -9.46
N ILE A 360 6.58 4.84 -10.65
CA ILE A 360 6.02 4.10 -11.78
C ILE A 360 5.96 2.59 -11.49
N MET A 361 7.05 2.00 -11.03
CA MET A 361 7.14 0.55 -10.77
C MET A 361 6.19 0.09 -9.66
N MET A 362 5.86 0.98 -8.73
CA MET A 362 4.88 0.71 -7.66
C MET A 362 3.42 0.93 -8.11
N SER A 363 3.19 1.41 -9.34
CA SER A 363 1.87 1.78 -9.86
C SER A 363 1.49 0.88 -11.05
N SER A 364 0.85 -0.26 -10.77
CA SER A 364 0.38 -1.18 -11.82
C SER A 364 -1.09 -1.55 -11.65
N THR A 365 -1.95 -1.11 -12.57
CA THR A 365 -3.34 -1.59 -12.60
C THR A 365 -3.46 -2.97 -13.26
N SER A 366 -2.61 -3.26 -14.24
CA SER A 366 -2.70 -4.49 -15.04
C SER A 366 -2.46 -5.77 -14.23
N MET A 367 -1.75 -5.69 -13.09
CA MET A 367 -1.52 -6.82 -12.19
C MET A 367 -2.79 -7.42 -11.57
N ALA A 368 -3.89 -6.67 -11.51
CA ALA A 368 -5.16 -7.11 -10.91
C ALA A 368 -6.32 -7.14 -11.91
N SER A 369 -6.22 -6.45 -13.05
CA SER A 369 -7.30 -6.22 -14.01
C SER A 369 -8.03 -7.45 -14.57
N ILE A 370 -7.36 -8.58 -14.82
CA ILE A 370 -8.00 -9.84 -15.29
C ILE A 370 -8.67 -10.57 -14.12
N SER A 371 -7.96 -10.74 -13.00
CA SER A 371 -8.50 -11.36 -11.79
C SER A 371 -9.75 -10.64 -11.25
N LEU A 372 -9.83 -9.31 -11.42
CA LEU A 372 -10.99 -8.50 -11.05
C LEU A 372 -12.24 -8.76 -11.91
N GLU A 373 -12.14 -9.47 -13.03
CA GLU A 373 -13.32 -9.97 -13.77
C GLU A 373 -14.06 -11.04 -12.94
N GLY A 374 -13.33 -11.87 -12.19
CA GLY A 374 -13.90 -12.87 -11.28
C GLY A 374 -15.01 -13.72 -11.92
N SER A 375 -16.19 -13.69 -11.32
CA SER A 375 -17.38 -14.41 -11.82
C SER A 375 -17.89 -13.91 -13.18
N ASN A 376 -17.48 -12.73 -13.64
CA ASN A 376 -17.90 -12.16 -14.92
C ASN A 376 -16.95 -12.51 -16.07
N LEU A 377 -15.92 -13.34 -15.82
CA LEU A 377 -14.95 -13.74 -16.84
C LEU A 377 -15.62 -14.38 -18.07
N TRP A 378 -16.71 -15.13 -17.87
CA TRP A 378 -17.45 -15.76 -18.96
C TRP A 378 -18.01 -14.73 -19.95
N ILE A 379 -18.44 -13.55 -19.48
CA ILE A 379 -18.96 -12.48 -20.34
C ILE A 379 -17.84 -11.99 -21.29
N VAL A 380 -16.65 -11.75 -20.74
CA VAL A 380 -15.49 -11.27 -21.51
C VAL A 380 -14.99 -12.33 -22.48
N LYS A 381 -15.22 -13.62 -22.19
CA LYS A 381 -14.91 -14.72 -23.10
C LYS A 381 -15.94 -14.94 -24.21
N SER A 382 -17.20 -14.60 -23.97
CA SER A 382 -18.30 -14.81 -24.91
C SER A 382 -18.46 -13.67 -25.91
N ILE A 383 -17.87 -12.50 -25.67
CA ILE A 383 -17.93 -11.39 -26.64
C ILE A 383 -17.08 -11.71 -27.89
N PRO A 384 -17.54 -11.32 -29.10
CA PRO A 384 -16.84 -11.59 -30.35
C PRO A 384 -15.68 -10.61 -30.56
N VAL A 385 -14.73 -10.58 -29.62
CA VAL A 385 -13.58 -9.67 -29.62
C VAL A 385 -12.31 -10.48 -29.37
N SER A 386 -11.24 -10.14 -30.08
CA SER A 386 -9.95 -10.82 -29.89
C SER A 386 -9.40 -10.62 -28.47
N PRO A 387 -8.71 -11.62 -27.87
CA PRO A 387 -8.07 -11.45 -26.57
C PRO A 387 -7.06 -10.29 -26.52
N ILE A 388 -6.39 -10.01 -27.64
CA ILE A 388 -5.43 -8.90 -27.74
C ILE A 388 -6.13 -7.55 -27.55
N THR A 389 -7.31 -7.35 -28.12
CA THR A 389 -8.08 -6.12 -27.89
C THR A 389 -8.46 -5.94 -26.42
N ILE A 390 -8.75 -7.04 -25.72
CA ILE A 390 -9.00 -7.03 -24.27
C ILE A 390 -7.72 -6.64 -23.52
N TYR A 391 -6.58 -7.20 -23.89
CA TYR A 391 -5.28 -6.87 -23.28
C TYR A 391 -4.89 -5.41 -23.50
N HIS A 392 -5.01 -4.90 -24.72
CA HIS A 392 -4.76 -3.50 -25.03
C HIS A 392 -5.65 -2.58 -24.21
N SER A 393 -6.94 -2.92 -24.01
CA SER A 393 -7.84 -2.09 -23.20
C SER A 393 -7.35 -1.97 -21.74
N LYS A 394 -6.81 -3.06 -21.18
CA LYS A 394 -6.26 -3.11 -19.81
C LYS A 394 -4.91 -2.39 -19.70
N ILE A 395 -4.04 -2.54 -20.70
CA ILE A 395 -2.77 -1.80 -20.81
C ILE A 395 -3.03 -0.30 -20.93
N ALA A 396 -3.99 0.09 -21.78
CA ALA A 396 -4.35 1.50 -22.00
C ALA A 396 -4.87 2.17 -20.72
N VAL A 397 -5.66 1.46 -19.89
CA VAL A 397 -6.05 1.99 -18.57
C VAL A 397 -4.82 2.20 -17.70
N ASN A 398 -3.87 1.27 -17.65
CA ASN A 398 -2.64 1.45 -16.87
C ASN A 398 -1.85 2.67 -17.34
N LEU A 399 -1.61 2.81 -18.65
CA LEU A 399 -0.93 3.96 -19.22
C LEU A 399 -1.66 5.28 -18.95
N THR A 400 -3.00 5.27 -18.94
CA THR A 400 -3.80 6.47 -18.58
C THR A 400 -3.56 6.89 -17.13
N ILE A 401 -3.40 5.93 -16.22
CA ILE A 401 -3.13 6.19 -14.80
C ILE A 401 -1.71 6.72 -14.60
N LEU A 402 -0.76 6.21 -15.40
CA LEU A 402 0.64 6.61 -15.38
C LEU A 402 0.93 7.89 -16.18
N ALA A 403 -0.01 8.36 -17.01
CA ALA A 403 0.16 9.57 -17.84
C ALA A 403 0.64 10.82 -17.07
N PRO A 404 0.19 11.09 -15.82
CA PRO A 404 0.72 12.19 -15.03
C PRO A 404 2.24 12.16 -14.85
N ALA A 405 2.87 10.97 -14.78
CA ALA A 405 4.32 10.85 -14.61
C ALA A 405 5.11 11.51 -15.75
N VAL A 406 4.59 11.50 -16.98
CA VAL A 406 5.23 12.19 -18.12
C VAL A 406 5.22 13.70 -17.90
N VAL A 407 4.09 14.25 -17.45
CA VAL A 407 3.94 15.67 -17.16
C VAL A 407 4.82 16.07 -15.97
N ASP A 408 4.79 15.27 -14.89
CA ASP A 408 5.59 15.49 -13.68
C ASP A 408 7.09 15.47 -13.99
N THR A 409 7.55 14.56 -14.85
CA THR A 409 8.94 14.47 -15.28
C THR A 409 9.40 15.75 -15.98
N ILE A 410 8.54 16.34 -16.83
CA ILE A 410 8.83 17.60 -17.51
C ILE A 410 8.87 18.74 -16.50
N ILE A 411 7.87 18.83 -15.61
CA ILE A 411 7.81 19.87 -14.57
C ILE A 411 9.05 19.84 -13.69
N ILE A 412 9.41 18.66 -13.19
CA ILE A 412 10.59 18.47 -12.34
C ILE A 412 11.88 18.85 -13.10
N GLY A 413 12.02 18.41 -14.36
CA GLY A 413 13.20 18.74 -15.16
C GLY A 413 13.38 20.24 -15.39
N LEU A 414 12.29 20.97 -15.58
CA LEU A 414 12.30 22.43 -15.73
C LEU A 414 12.61 23.16 -14.41
N LEU A 415 12.01 22.72 -13.30
CA LEU A 415 12.24 23.31 -11.97
C LEU A 415 13.70 23.16 -11.52
N LEU A 416 14.31 22.00 -11.80
CA LEU A 416 15.73 21.72 -11.50
C LEU A 416 16.71 22.32 -12.52
N LYS A 417 16.21 23.07 -13.51
CA LYS A 417 17.02 23.70 -14.57
C LYS A 417 17.98 22.72 -15.26
N LEU A 418 17.52 21.49 -15.48
CA LEU A 418 18.34 20.44 -16.09
C LEU A 418 18.57 20.70 -17.58
N LYS A 419 19.67 20.18 -18.12
CA LYS A 419 19.92 20.21 -19.57
C LYS A 419 18.81 19.45 -20.30
N TRP A 420 18.39 19.98 -21.46
CA TRP A 420 17.37 19.36 -22.32
C TRP A 420 17.66 17.89 -22.66
N THR A 421 18.93 17.53 -22.84
CA THR A 421 19.36 16.15 -23.09
C THR A 421 18.96 15.22 -21.93
N LEU A 422 19.12 15.65 -20.69
CA LEU A 422 18.77 14.86 -19.51
C LEU A 422 17.25 14.74 -19.36
N ILE A 423 16.49 15.82 -19.61
CA ILE A 423 15.02 15.80 -19.60
C ILE A 423 14.48 14.79 -20.61
N LEU A 424 15.02 14.76 -21.83
CA LEU A 424 14.63 13.80 -22.87
C LEU A 424 14.92 12.36 -22.46
N ILE A 425 16.08 12.10 -21.85
CA ILE A 425 16.45 10.78 -21.34
C ILE A 425 15.51 10.35 -20.21
N MET A 426 15.20 11.25 -19.26
CA MET A 426 14.24 10.96 -18.18
C MET A 426 12.84 10.65 -18.70
N LEU A 427 12.39 11.40 -19.72
CA LEU A 427 11.11 11.17 -20.37
C LEU A 427 11.09 9.80 -21.08
N LEU A 428 12.19 9.43 -21.73
CA LEU A 428 12.33 8.12 -22.36
C LEU A 428 12.29 6.99 -21.32
N VAL A 429 13.04 7.11 -20.22
CA VAL A 429 12.99 6.16 -19.09
C VAL A 429 11.57 6.03 -18.54
N THR A 430 10.86 7.15 -18.38
CA THR A 430 9.47 7.20 -17.88
C THR A 430 8.51 6.45 -18.80
N ILE A 431 8.59 6.68 -20.11
CA ILE A 431 7.70 6.04 -21.10
C ILE A 431 7.96 4.53 -21.15
N VAL A 432 9.21 4.11 -21.34
CA VAL A 432 9.54 2.69 -21.49
C VAL A 432 9.21 1.93 -20.20
N SER A 433 9.49 2.52 -19.04
CA SER A 433 9.14 1.92 -17.74
C SER A 433 7.63 1.80 -17.53
N SER A 434 6.84 2.76 -18.03
CA SER A 434 5.38 2.72 -17.94
C SER A 434 4.76 1.64 -18.82
N ILE A 435 5.34 1.40 -20.00
CA ILE A 435 4.95 0.30 -20.89
C ILE A 435 5.31 -1.04 -20.24
N PHE A 436 6.53 -1.16 -19.71
CA PHE A 436 7.00 -2.36 -19.02
C PHE A 436 6.09 -2.78 -17.90
N ILE A 437 5.80 -1.90 -16.94
CA ILE A 437 4.99 -2.26 -15.78
C ILE A 437 3.55 -2.63 -16.18
N ALA A 438 3.05 -2.06 -17.28
CA ALA A 438 1.75 -2.41 -17.83
C ALA A 438 1.73 -3.81 -18.46
N LEU A 439 2.72 -4.14 -19.29
CA LEU A 439 2.84 -5.46 -19.92
C LEU A 439 3.17 -6.54 -18.89
N TYR A 440 4.17 -6.30 -18.05
CA TYR A 440 4.62 -7.23 -17.02
C TYR A 440 3.51 -7.54 -16.02
N GLY A 441 2.81 -6.50 -15.53
CA GLY A 441 1.67 -6.67 -14.64
C GLY A 441 0.56 -7.54 -15.26
N LEU A 442 0.23 -7.29 -16.53
CA LEU A 442 -0.79 -8.07 -17.24
C LEU A 442 -0.37 -9.54 -17.36
N LEU A 443 0.89 -9.79 -17.73
CA LEU A 443 1.42 -11.14 -17.88
C LEU A 443 1.39 -11.91 -16.55
N MET A 444 1.83 -11.28 -15.46
CA MET A 444 1.80 -11.93 -14.14
C MET A 444 0.38 -12.24 -13.68
N ASN A 445 -0.58 -11.37 -14.00
CA ASN A 445 -2.00 -11.62 -13.73
C ASN A 445 -2.56 -12.80 -14.56
N LEU A 446 -2.10 -12.99 -15.81
CA LEU A 446 -2.45 -14.15 -16.64
C LEU A 446 -1.85 -15.46 -16.13
N LEU A 447 -0.64 -15.39 -15.56
CA LEU A 447 0.09 -16.54 -15.02
C LEU A 447 -0.47 -16.99 -13.67
N LEU A 448 -0.79 -16.02 -12.80
CA LEU A 448 -1.22 -16.21 -11.41
C LEU A 448 -2.60 -15.57 -11.14
N PRO A 449 -3.66 -15.95 -11.89
CA PRO A 449 -4.97 -15.33 -11.72
C PRO A 449 -5.65 -15.78 -10.43
N ASN A 450 -6.36 -14.85 -9.78
CA ASN A 450 -7.21 -15.11 -8.64
C ASN A 450 -8.66 -14.67 -8.92
N PHE A 451 -9.51 -15.62 -9.35
CA PHE A 451 -10.92 -15.35 -9.66
C PHE A 451 -11.88 -15.55 -8.47
N LYS A 452 -11.45 -16.25 -7.41
CA LYS A 452 -12.30 -16.57 -6.25
C LYS A 452 -11.98 -15.62 -5.11
N TRP A 453 -12.65 -14.47 -5.10
CA TRP A 453 -12.44 -13.44 -4.08
C TRP A 453 -13.76 -12.93 -3.51
N ASN A 454 -13.80 -12.77 -2.19
CA ASN A 454 -14.92 -12.15 -1.47
C ASN A 454 -14.65 -10.66 -1.17
N ASN A 455 -13.38 -10.26 -1.16
CA ASN A 455 -12.92 -8.89 -0.97
C ASN A 455 -11.95 -8.51 -2.11
N GLU A 456 -12.13 -7.34 -2.72
CA GLU A 456 -11.26 -6.82 -3.78
C GLU A 456 -9.80 -6.65 -3.31
N ALA A 457 -9.57 -6.43 -2.01
CA ALA A 457 -8.23 -6.40 -1.42
C ALA A 457 -7.42 -7.68 -1.71
N ASN A 458 -8.09 -8.83 -1.81
CA ASN A 458 -7.45 -10.13 -1.99
C ASN A 458 -6.82 -10.23 -3.39
N VAL A 459 -7.42 -9.58 -4.38
CA VAL A 459 -6.93 -9.53 -5.76
C VAL A 459 -5.91 -8.42 -5.95
N VAL A 460 -6.22 -7.23 -5.45
CA VAL A 460 -5.45 -6.02 -5.75
C VAL A 460 -4.14 -5.97 -4.97
N LYS A 461 -4.14 -6.36 -3.69
CA LYS A 461 -3.01 -6.10 -2.77
C LYS A 461 -2.35 -7.38 -2.25
N GLN A 462 -3.10 -8.48 -2.21
CA GLN A 462 -2.68 -9.71 -1.55
C GLN A 462 -2.53 -10.89 -2.52
N SER A 463 -2.81 -10.70 -3.82
CA SER A 463 -2.67 -11.78 -4.78
C SER A 463 -1.20 -12.06 -5.08
N ALA A 464 -0.89 -13.30 -5.43
CA ALA A 464 0.45 -13.68 -5.87
C ALA A 464 0.93 -12.81 -7.05
N ALA A 465 0.06 -12.49 -8.01
CA ALA A 465 0.38 -11.57 -9.09
C ALA A 465 0.77 -10.17 -8.57
N SER A 466 -0.02 -9.60 -7.65
CA SER A 466 0.30 -8.28 -7.08
C SER A 466 1.62 -8.26 -6.31
N LEU A 467 1.89 -9.31 -5.51
CA LEU A 467 3.15 -9.42 -4.76
C LEU A 467 4.34 -9.54 -5.72
N VAL A 468 4.29 -10.45 -6.69
CA VAL A 468 5.37 -10.63 -7.67
C VAL A 468 5.67 -9.33 -8.37
N VAL A 469 4.65 -8.61 -8.86
CA VAL A 469 4.81 -7.34 -9.59
C VAL A 469 5.45 -6.24 -8.74
N VAL A 470 5.03 -6.10 -7.48
CA VAL A 470 5.59 -5.10 -6.57
C VAL A 470 7.06 -5.41 -6.26
N PHE A 471 7.39 -6.65 -5.87
CA PHE A 471 8.77 -6.99 -5.51
C PHE A 471 9.72 -7.01 -6.72
N SER A 472 9.26 -7.49 -7.88
CA SER A 472 10.05 -7.37 -9.11
C SER A 472 10.22 -5.91 -9.51
N GLY A 473 9.19 -5.08 -9.34
CA GLY A 473 9.27 -3.64 -9.58
C GLY A 473 10.34 -2.98 -8.72
N MET A 474 10.39 -3.31 -7.42
CA MET A 474 11.47 -2.87 -6.53
C MET A 474 12.85 -3.36 -6.99
N ALA A 475 12.95 -4.61 -7.43
CA ALA A 475 14.21 -5.15 -7.97
C ALA A 475 14.66 -4.42 -9.24
N VAL A 476 13.73 -4.06 -10.14
CA VAL A 476 14.02 -3.29 -11.36
C VAL A 476 14.54 -1.89 -11.03
N VAL A 477 13.98 -1.22 -10.01
CA VAL A 477 14.54 0.03 -9.49
C VAL A 477 15.96 -0.18 -8.95
N GLY A 478 16.19 -1.28 -8.23
CA GLY A 478 17.52 -1.66 -7.72
C GLY A 478 18.55 -1.89 -8.83
N ILE A 479 18.15 -2.48 -9.96
CA ILE A 479 19.02 -2.66 -11.14
C ILE A 479 19.52 -1.32 -11.65
N LEU A 480 18.65 -0.31 -11.74
CA LEU A 480 19.07 1.04 -12.12
C LEU A 480 20.12 1.60 -11.14
N ALA A 481 19.91 1.45 -9.83
CA ALA A 481 20.86 1.90 -8.83
C ALA A 481 22.23 1.20 -8.96
N VAL A 482 22.24 -0.11 -9.22
CA VAL A 482 23.47 -0.88 -9.47
C VAL A 482 24.17 -0.41 -10.74
N LEU A 483 23.43 -0.17 -11.83
CA LEU A 483 24.02 0.35 -13.08
C LEU A 483 24.67 1.73 -12.85
N LEU A 484 24.06 2.58 -12.04
CA LEU A 484 24.63 3.89 -11.68
C LEU A 484 25.97 3.74 -10.94
N MET A 485 26.08 2.76 -10.03
CA MET A 485 27.34 2.46 -9.33
C MET A 485 28.43 1.93 -10.27
N ILE A 486 28.08 1.14 -11.28
CA ILE A 486 29.04 0.51 -12.20
C ILE A 486 29.59 1.52 -13.21
N PHE A 487 28.71 2.23 -13.90
CA PHE A 487 29.10 3.05 -15.04
C PHE A 487 29.55 4.46 -14.64
N GLN A 488 29.20 4.93 -13.43
CA GLN A 488 29.54 6.25 -12.89
C GLN A 488 29.22 7.42 -13.84
N SER A 489 28.32 7.17 -14.81
CA SER A 489 27.90 8.10 -15.85
C SER A 489 26.39 8.00 -16.03
N PHE A 490 25.69 9.08 -15.68
CA PHE A 490 24.23 9.14 -15.67
C PHE A 490 23.64 8.93 -17.05
N THR A 491 24.08 9.73 -18.02
CA THR A 491 23.58 9.69 -19.39
C THR A 491 23.68 8.29 -19.98
N LEU A 492 24.85 7.66 -19.86
CA LEU A 492 25.10 6.32 -20.39
C LEU A 492 24.26 5.27 -19.66
N THR A 493 24.17 5.34 -18.33
CA THR A 493 23.37 4.43 -17.52
C THR A 493 21.89 4.44 -17.91
N TYR A 494 21.30 5.63 -18.01
CA TYR A 494 19.88 5.77 -18.34
C TYR A 494 19.56 5.35 -19.79
N ILE A 495 20.48 5.57 -20.73
CA ILE A 495 20.35 5.06 -22.11
C ILE A 495 20.38 3.53 -22.10
N ILE A 496 21.37 2.91 -21.43
CA ILE A 496 21.48 1.45 -21.33
C ILE A 496 20.23 0.87 -20.68
N TYR A 497 19.80 1.44 -19.55
CA TYR A 497 18.58 1.02 -18.87
C TYR A 497 17.37 1.08 -19.80
N SER A 498 17.22 2.17 -20.55
CA SER A 498 16.12 2.32 -21.49
C SER A 498 16.14 1.29 -22.62
N VAL A 499 17.32 0.96 -23.15
CA VAL A 499 17.48 -0.09 -24.18
C VAL A 499 17.10 -1.46 -23.61
N ILE A 500 17.54 -1.76 -22.38
CA ILE A 500 17.18 -3.02 -21.68
C ILE A 500 15.66 -3.10 -21.52
N MET A 501 15.03 -2.04 -21.05
CA MET A 501 13.59 -2.01 -20.82
C MET A 501 12.79 -2.07 -22.12
N ALA A 502 13.22 -1.38 -23.19
CA ALA A 502 12.56 -1.47 -24.49
C ALA A 502 12.67 -2.87 -25.11
N SER A 503 13.81 -3.54 -24.90
CA SER A 503 13.99 -4.94 -25.30
C SER A 503 13.07 -5.87 -24.51
N ALA A 504 12.95 -5.63 -23.19
CA ALA A 504 12.04 -6.36 -22.33
C ALA A 504 10.57 -6.14 -22.73
N ASP A 505 10.19 -4.93 -23.12
CA ASP A 505 8.84 -4.60 -23.62
C ASP A 505 8.51 -5.36 -24.89
N ALA A 506 9.41 -5.37 -25.86
CA ALA A 506 9.24 -6.12 -27.11
C ALA A 506 9.05 -7.63 -26.82
N PHE A 507 9.85 -8.19 -25.91
CA PHE A 507 9.75 -9.58 -25.49
C PHE A 507 8.44 -9.88 -24.76
N LEU A 508 8.04 -9.04 -23.79
CA LEU A 508 6.79 -9.19 -23.05
C LEU A 508 5.57 -9.08 -23.97
N TYR A 509 5.60 -8.14 -24.91
CA TYR A 509 4.54 -7.97 -25.90
C TYR A 509 4.39 -9.21 -26.79
N TRP A 510 5.50 -9.75 -27.29
CA TRP A 510 5.52 -11.00 -28.05
C TRP A 510 4.96 -12.18 -27.23
N LEU A 511 5.32 -12.28 -25.94
CA LEU A 511 4.87 -13.35 -25.05
C LEU A 511 3.36 -13.23 -24.75
N ILE A 512 2.84 -12.02 -24.56
CA ILE A 512 1.39 -11.78 -24.39
C ILE A 512 0.62 -12.19 -25.66
N HIS A 513 1.17 -11.89 -26.84
CA HIS A 513 0.53 -12.23 -28.11
C HIS A 513 0.52 -13.75 -28.38
N THR A 514 1.57 -14.46 -28.00
CA THR A 514 1.72 -15.90 -28.27
C THR A 514 1.19 -16.77 -27.14
N TYR A 515 1.79 -16.68 -25.95
CA TYR A 515 1.42 -17.47 -24.79
C TYR A 515 0.18 -16.90 -24.09
N GLY A 516 0.09 -15.58 -23.96
CA GLY A 516 -1.01 -14.91 -23.25
C GLY A 516 -2.37 -15.18 -23.90
N THR A 517 -2.46 -15.16 -25.23
CA THR A 517 -3.70 -15.47 -25.97
C THR A 517 -4.14 -16.91 -25.76
N ARG A 518 -3.22 -17.88 -25.86
CA ARG A 518 -3.50 -19.29 -25.55
C ARG A 518 -3.96 -19.46 -24.11
N ARG A 519 -3.26 -18.84 -23.16
CA ARG A 519 -3.57 -18.92 -21.73
C ARG A 519 -4.96 -18.38 -21.43
N PHE A 520 -5.39 -17.31 -22.10
CA PHE A 520 -6.73 -16.74 -21.93
C PHE A 520 -7.85 -17.77 -22.05
N TYR A 521 -7.80 -18.59 -23.10
CA TYR A 521 -8.84 -19.60 -23.35
C TYR A 521 -8.87 -20.68 -22.27
N TYR A 522 -7.74 -21.00 -21.65
CA TYR A 522 -7.64 -21.94 -20.54
C TYR A 522 -8.10 -21.40 -19.18
N LEU A 523 -8.30 -20.08 -19.02
CA LEU A 523 -8.75 -19.52 -17.74
C LEU A 523 -10.17 -20.01 -17.39
N GLN A 524 -10.36 -20.58 -16.21
CA GLN A 524 -11.67 -21.04 -15.72
C GLN A 524 -11.91 -20.49 -14.32
N TYR A 525 -13.19 -20.19 -14.02
CA TYR A 525 -13.65 -19.78 -12.70
C TYR A 525 -13.69 -20.97 -11.73
#